data_AF-A0A8K0VGJ0-F1
#
_entry.id   AF-A0A8K0VGJ0-F1
#
_cell.length_a   1.000
_cell.length_b   1.000
_cell.length_c   1.000
_cell.angle_alpha   90.00
_cell.angle_beta   90.00
_cell.angle_gamma   90.00
#
_symmetry.space_group_name_H-M   'P 1'
#
loop_
_entity.id
_entity.type
_entity.pdbx_description
1 polymer ?
#
loop_
_entity_poly.entity_id
_entity_poly.type
_entity_poly.pdbx_seq_one_letter_code
_entity_poly.pdbx_strand_id
1 'polypeptide(L)'
;MKGGSDVCLTINIFSTSHSLCSLTKEIVFAIPRKLALYLSTYPPISFISLHSGSPFHHPFLRLGLSLTTLLAAMKFLTSLSFLSAMTSVVAMPASISTATASAVPAATSGVIPPPMHKWPNITFTPKDSLPLVPLFNATDADPAVIKALKTIPFPRTMLSTLANAQGLFVPLMGVLGGAFDGRIRILPIADWLTIVCRTAIRLDAEYVFDNNAHALEIIGWSFDKINALNMSVVDINSGLGPWTHRERVLLRVIDKQLEARTNSLTTIAEAQTIFSVPELVEALIMIGTYTTFAGVARGLRVAEDSAMPGLDDTIRRIITSNYAIINQG
;
A
#
# COMPACT_ATOMS: atom_id res chain seq x y z
N MET A 1 29.42 -35.05 10.20
CA MET A 1 28.05 -34.90 9.66
C MET A 1 27.09 -35.02 10.83
N LYS A 2 26.33 -33.95 11.16
CA LYS A 2 25.38 -33.94 12.29
C LYS A 2 24.05 -34.53 11.80
N GLY A 3 23.53 -35.51 12.53
CA GLY A 3 22.37 -36.33 12.16
C GLY A 3 21.05 -35.57 12.08
N GLY A 4 20.73 -35.05 10.90
CA GLY A 4 19.40 -34.60 10.53
C GLY A 4 18.63 -35.75 9.89
N SER A 5 17.44 -36.04 10.42
CA SER A 5 16.52 -37.06 9.91
C SER A 5 15.85 -36.58 8.61
N ASP A 6 16.54 -36.69 7.49
CA ASP A 6 15.95 -36.48 6.16
C ASP A 6 15.13 -37.71 5.74
N VAL A 7 14.06 -37.47 4.98
CA VAL A 7 13.17 -38.50 4.45
C VAL A 7 13.27 -38.49 2.93
N CYS A 8 13.25 -39.68 2.32
CA CYS A 8 13.29 -39.84 0.88
C CYS A 8 11.90 -39.65 0.27
N LEU A 9 11.76 -38.68 -0.64
CA LEU A 9 10.58 -38.54 -1.49
C LEU A 9 10.88 -39.14 -2.86
N THR A 10 10.05 -40.09 -3.29
CA THR A 10 10.18 -40.76 -4.58
C THR A 10 9.03 -40.33 -5.49
N ILE A 11 9.35 -39.80 -6.66
CA ILE A 11 8.36 -39.44 -7.69
C ILE A 11 8.51 -40.41 -8.86
N ASN A 12 7.46 -41.18 -9.13
CA ASN A 12 7.37 -42.06 -10.29
C ASN A 12 6.68 -41.34 -11.44
N ILE A 13 7.37 -41.22 -12.56
CA ILE A 13 6.80 -40.64 -13.78
C ILE A 13 6.44 -41.78 -14.73
N PHE A 14 5.16 -41.85 -15.10
CA PHE A 14 4.65 -42.80 -16.09
C PHE A 14 4.41 -42.07 -17.42
N SER A 15 4.86 -42.67 -18.51
CA SER A 15 4.51 -42.24 -19.87
C SER A 15 3.57 -43.27 -20.48
N THR A 16 2.40 -42.83 -20.93
CA THR A 16 1.45 -43.67 -21.67
C THR A 16 1.56 -43.33 -23.16
N SER A 17 2.44 -44.01 -23.89
CA SER A 17 2.35 -44.06 -25.35
C SER A 17 1.48 -45.25 -25.76
N HIS A 18 0.73 -45.11 -26.86
CA HIS A 18 -0.11 -46.15 -27.46
C HIS A 18 0.74 -47.28 -28.05
N SER A 19 1.37 -48.09 -27.21
CA SER A 19 1.79 -49.48 -27.41
C SER A 19 2.79 -49.83 -26.32
N LEU A 20 2.44 -50.86 -25.56
CA LEU A 20 3.21 -51.58 -24.53
C LEU A 20 4.73 -51.30 -24.48
N CYS A 21 5.15 -50.33 -23.66
CA CYS A 21 6.32 -50.42 -22.77
C CYS A 21 6.34 -49.18 -21.84
N SER A 22 6.00 -49.33 -20.55
CA SER A 22 6.06 -48.22 -19.58
C SER A 22 7.49 -48.01 -19.13
N LEU A 23 8.13 -46.93 -19.57
CA LEU A 23 9.39 -46.48 -19.00
C LEU A 23 9.07 -45.74 -17.68
N THR A 24 9.37 -46.35 -16.54
CA THR A 24 9.32 -45.68 -15.24
C THR A 24 10.66 -44.99 -14.99
N LYS A 25 10.64 -43.67 -14.88
CA LYS A 25 11.79 -42.92 -14.35
C LYS A 25 11.50 -42.56 -12.91
N GLU A 26 12.35 -43.05 -12.03
CA GLU A 26 12.32 -42.73 -10.59
C GLU A 26 13.20 -41.51 -10.34
N ILE A 27 12.65 -40.50 -9.66
CA ILE A 27 13.43 -39.35 -9.18
C ILE A 27 13.30 -39.32 -7.67
N VAL A 28 14.45 -39.37 -7.00
CA VAL A 28 14.56 -39.45 -5.54
C VAL A 28 15.13 -38.12 -5.01
N PHE A 29 14.41 -37.50 -4.07
CA PHE A 29 14.85 -36.29 -3.38
C PHE A 29 14.97 -36.55 -1.88
N ALA A 30 16.04 -36.06 -1.25
CA ALA A 30 16.09 -35.93 0.20
C ALA A 30 15.31 -34.67 0.60
N ILE A 31 14.28 -34.83 1.42
CA ILE A 31 13.49 -33.70 1.95
C ILE A 31 13.49 -33.71 3.48
N PRO A 32 13.37 -32.54 4.14
CA PRO A 32 13.25 -32.48 5.59
C PRO A 32 11.99 -33.21 6.08
N ARG A 33 12.08 -33.95 7.19
CA ARG A 33 10.94 -34.70 7.79
C ARG A 33 9.68 -33.87 8.02
N LYS A 34 9.82 -32.58 8.35
CA LYS A 34 8.68 -31.66 8.52
C LYS A 34 7.90 -31.43 7.21
N LEU A 35 8.60 -31.33 6.09
CA LEU A 35 7.97 -31.20 4.77
C LEU A 35 7.29 -32.50 4.37
N ALA A 36 7.89 -33.66 4.66
CA ALA A 36 7.29 -34.96 4.40
C ALA A 36 5.97 -35.15 5.16
N LEU A 37 5.91 -34.77 6.45
CA LEU A 37 4.68 -34.81 7.25
C LEU A 37 3.60 -33.88 6.68
N TYR A 38 3.97 -32.67 6.26
CA TYR A 38 3.01 -31.73 5.65
C TYR A 38 2.45 -32.25 4.31
N LEU A 39 3.27 -32.86 3.46
CA LEU A 39 2.80 -33.43 2.20
C LEU A 39 1.88 -34.64 2.43
N SER A 40 2.08 -35.40 3.51
CA SER A 40 1.24 -36.56 3.85
C SER A 40 -0.19 -36.21 4.29
N THR A 41 -0.49 -34.94 4.60
CA THR A 41 -1.86 -34.52 4.97
C THR A 41 -2.74 -34.19 3.76
N TYR A 42 -2.20 -34.25 2.55
CA TYR A 42 -2.95 -34.03 1.30
C TYR A 42 -3.22 -35.38 0.62
N PRO A 43 -4.39 -35.54 -0.05
CA PRO A 43 -4.68 -36.76 -0.80
C PRO A 43 -3.62 -36.99 -1.88
N PRO A 44 -3.27 -38.26 -2.19
CA PRO A 44 -2.25 -38.59 -3.17
C PRO A 44 -2.65 -38.02 -4.53
N ILE A 45 -1.86 -37.06 -5.03
CA ILE A 45 -2.03 -36.46 -6.35
C ILE A 45 -1.81 -37.56 -7.39
N SER A 46 -2.92 -38.10 -7.90
CA SER A 46 -2.91 -39.15 -8.92
C SER A 46 -3.18 -38.52 -10.29
N PHE A 47 -2.13 -38.51 -11.12
CA PHE A 47 -2.07 -38.33 -12.58
C PHE A 47 -2.48 -36.98 -13.23
N ILE A 48 -1.51 -36.38 -13.94
CA ILE A 48 -1.75 -35.43 -15.03
C ILE A 48 -1.71 -36.24 -16.34
N SER A 49 -2.84 -36.34 -17.05
CA SER A 49 -2.88 -36.92 -18.40
C SER A 49 -2.78 -35.79 -19.44
N LEU A 50 -1.69 -35.74 -20.20
CA LEU A 50 -1.54 -34.83 -21.34
C LEU A 50 -1.91 -35.59 -22.63
N HIS A 51 -2.95 -35.17 -23.34
CA HIS A 51 -3.20 -35.60 -24.72
C HIS A 51 -2.48 -34.64 -25.67
N SER A 52 -1.58 -35.15 -26.52
CA SER A 52 -0.92 -34.38 -27.57
C SER A 52 -1.29 -34.92 -28.96
N GLY A 53 -1.99 -34.12 -29.76
CA GLY A 53 -2.06 -34.27 -31.22
C GLY A 53 -0.88 -33.50 -31.87
N SER A 54 -0.14 -34.19 -32.74
CA SER A 54 1.16 -33.80 -33.34
C SER A 54 1.06 -32.82 -34.55
N PRO A 55 2.15 -32.51 -35.31
CA PRO A 55 3.58 -32.38 -34.96
C PRO A 55 4.21 -31.05 -35.47
N PHE A 56 5.34 -30.58 -34.88
CA PHE A 56 6.58 -30.19 -35.59
C PHE A 56 7.65 -29.63 -34.62
N HIS A 57 8.86 -30.19 -34.77
CA HIS A 57 10.23 -29.77 -34.39
C HIS A 57 10.71 -29.60 -32.91
N HIS A 58 11.67 -30.49 -32.58
CA HIS A 58 12.76 -30.51 -31.58
C HIS A 58 12.47 -30.66 -30.07
N PRO A 59 13.19 -31.56 -29.34
CA PRO A 59 12.91 -31.84 -27.93
C PRO A 59 13.78 -30.96 -27.01
N PHE A 60 13.21 -29.88 -26.47
CA PHE A 60 13.59 -29.41 -25.15
C PHE A 60 12.70 -30.12 -24.13
N LEU A 61 13.32 -30.89 -23.23
CA LEU A 61 12.63 -31.54 -22.11
C LEU A 61 12.11 -30.43 -21.15
N ARG A 62 10.88 -29.95 -21.36
CA ARG A 62 10.22 -29.04 -20.42
C ARG A 62 9.58 -29.85 -19.30
N LEU A 63 10.26 -29.89 -18.14
CA LEU A 63 9.67 -30.33 -16.87
C LEU A 63 8.64 -29.28 -16.42
N GLY A 64 7.37 -29.50 -16.76
CA GLY A 64 6.26 -28.70 -16.26
C GLY A 64 5.86 -29.15 -14.86
N LEU A 65 6.45 -28.56 -13.81
CA LEU A 65 5.81 -28.51 -12.51
C LEU A 65 4.57 -27.63 -12.65
N SER A 66 3.39 -28.11 -12.24
CA SER A 66 2.20 -27.26 -12.27
C SER A 66 2.45 -26.03 -11.41
N LEU A 67 2.04 -24.86 -11.91
CA LEU A 67 2.19 -23.57 -11.24
C LEU A 67 1.64 -23.62 -9.80
N THR A 68 0.61 -24.44 -9.57
CA THR A 68 0.01 -24.71 -8.25
C THR A 68 0.97 -25.39 -7.28
N THR A 69 1.80 -26.32 -7.75
CA THR A 69 2.79 -27.03 -6.93
C THR A 69 3.96 -26.11 -6.57
N LEU A 70 4.39 -25.28 -7.53
CA LEU A 70 5.42 -24.26 -7.31
C LEU A 70 4.94 -23.18 -6.32
N LEU A 71 3.70 -22.73 -6.45
CA LEU A 71 3.06 -21.78 -5.54
C LEU A 71 2.88 -22.33 -4.12
N ALA A 72 2.54 -23.62 -3.98
CA ALA A 72 2.42 -24.26 -2.67
C ALA A 72 3.78 -24.38 -1.97
N ALA A 73 4.83 -24.78 -2.70
CA ALA A 73 6.20 -24.84 -2.17
C ALA A 73 6.72 -23.45 -1.77
N MET A 74 6.45 -22.42 -2.57
CA MET A 74 6.83 -21.03 -2.26
C MET A 74 6.10 -20.47 -1.03
N LYS A 75 4.80 -20.77 -0.86
CA LYS A 75 4.03 -20.37 0.34
C LYS A 75 4.53 -21.04 1.63
N PHE A 76 5.08 -22.24 1.54
CA PHE A 76 5.66 -22.94 2.68
C PHE A 76 7.04 -22.39 3.07
N LEU A 77 7.86 -21.99 2.10
CA LEU A 77 9.18 -21.40 2.36
C LEU A 77 9.07 -20.00 2.99
N THR A 78 8.07 -19.20 2.60
CA THR A 78 7.84 -17.87 3.19
C THR A 78 7.30 -17.95 4.62
N SER A 79 6.47 -18.94 4.95
CA SER A 79 5.96 -19.12 6.33
C SER A 79 7.02 -19.61 7.31
N LEU A 80 7.99 -20.43 6.86
CA LEU A 80 9.15 -20.84 7.66
C LEU A 80 10.11 -19.67 7.97
N SER A 81 10.27 -18.75 7.01
CA SER A 81 11.10 -17.55 7.17
C SER A 81 10.46 -16.56 8.16
N PHE A 82 9.13 -16.50 8.21
CA PHE A 82 8.37 -15.63 9.11
C PHE A 82 8.40 -16.12 10.57
N LEU A 83 8.40 -17.44 10.79
CA LEU A 83 8.46 -18.00 12.15
C LEU A 83 9.84 -17.86 12.81
N SER A 84 10.92 -17.88 12.02
CA SER A 84 12.28 -17.71 12.53
C SER A 84 12.62 -16.27 12.93
N ALA A 85 11.88 -15.28 12.42
CA ALA A 85 12.07 -13.86 12.75
C ALA A 85 11.37 -13.44 14.06
N MET A 86 10.42 -14.24 14.56
CA MET A 86 9.60 -13.92 15.74
C MET A 86 10.21 -14.34 17.08
N THR A 87 11.32 -15.10 17.10
CA THR A 87 11.89 -15.67 18.34
C THR A 87 13.06 -14.89 18.94
N SER A 88 13.37 -13.68 18.48
CA SER A 88 14.45 -12.86 19.04
C SER A 88 13.89 -11.59 19.70
N VAL A 89 13.23 -11.74 20.85
CA VAL A 89 12.91 -10.61 21.75
C VAL A 89 13.80 -10.74 22.98
N VAL A 90 14.84 -9.90 23.01
CA VAL A 90 15.74 -9.73 24.15
C VAL A 90 15.02 -8.91 25.22
N ALA A 91 14.92 -9.45 26.42
CA ALA A 91 14.44 -8.73 27.60
C ALA A 91 15.46 -7.67 28.02
N MET A 92 15.00 -6.44 28.29
CA MET A 92 15.77 -5.40 28.98
C MET A 92 14.89 -4.56 29.91
N PRO A 93 15.50 -3.93 30.93
CA PRO A 93 14.88 -3.76 32.24
C PRO A 93 14.13 -2.44 32.40
N ALA A 94 13.15 -2.47 33.31
CA ALA A 94 12.35 -1.33 33.72
C ALA A 94 13.15 -0.35 34.59
N SER A 95 13.12 0.93 34.22
CA SER A 95 13.34 2.04 35.13
C SER A 95 12.40 3.17 34.77
N ILE A 96 11.41 3.40 35.64
CA ILE A 96 10.35 4.39 35.53
C ILE A 96 10.90 5.73 36.04
N SER A 97 10.79 6.77 35.22
CA SER A 97 10.90 8.17 35.65
C SER A 97 9.59 8.88 35.31
N THR A 98 8.84 9.24 36.33
CA THR A 98 7.56 9.96 36.25
C THR A 98 7.81 11.43 35.91
N ALA A 99 7.46 11.83 34.68
CA ALA A 99 7.30 13.24 34.32
C ALA A 99 5.80 13.58 34.25
N THR A 100 5.40 14.54 35.08
CA THR A 100 4.04 15.06 35.19
C THR A 100 3.58 15.70 33.89
N ALA A 101 2.45 15.24 33.35
CA ALA A 101 1.78 15.82 32.20
C ALA A 101 1.23 17.21 32.56
N SER A 102 1.71 18.23 31.87
CA SER A 102 1.15 19.59 31.95
C SER A 102 -0.10 19.67 31.08
N ALA A 103 -1.19 20.18 31.65
CA ALA A 103 -2.49 20.29 30.99
C ALA A 103 -2.44 21.23 29.77
N VAL A 104 -3.03 20.78 28.66
CA VAL A 104 -3.24 21.60 27.45
C VAL A 104 -4.29 22.67 27.78
N PRO A 105 -4.03 23.97 27.52
CA PRO A 105 -5.00 25.02 27.80
C PRO A 105 -6.19 24.94 26.83
N ALA A 106 -7.37 25.23 27.37
CA ALA A 106 -8.63 25.27 26.63
C ALA A 106 -8.56 26.24 25.45
N ALA A 107 -9.05 25.79 24.30
CA ALA A 107 -9.13 26.56 23.07
C ALA A 107 -9.92 27.86 23.29
N THR A 108 -9.30 28.99 22.99
CA THR A 108 -9.97 30.28 22.84
C THR A 108 -10.86 30.24 21.59
N SER A 109 -12.15 30.35 21.82
CA SER A 109 -13.18 30.59 20.81
C SER A 109 -12.94 31.95 20.12
N GLY A 110 -12.95 31.98 18.78
CA GLY A 110 -13.18 33.26 18.08
C GLY A 110 -12.69 33.42 16.65
N VAL A 111 -11.80 32.58 16.12
CA VAL A 111 -11.39 32.70 14.71
C VAL A 111 -11.99 31.54 13.93
N ILE A 112 -13.10 31.82 13.24
CA ILE A 112 -13.58 30.95 12.16
C ILE A 112 -12.45 30.97 11.12
N PRO A 113 -11.81 29.82 10.82
CA PRO A 113 -10.80 29.78 9.77
C PRO A 113 -11.43 30.30 8.47
N PRO A 114 -10.65 30.97 7.60
CA PRO A 114 -11.16 31.28 6.28
C PRO A 114 -11.70 29.99 5.64
N PRO A 115 -12.87 30.05 4.97
CA PRO A 115 -13.41 28.88 4.29
C PRO A 115 -12.33 28.32 3.36
N MET A 116 -12.13 27.00 3.40
CA MET A 116 -11.23 26.34 2.47
C MET A 116 -11.57 26.78 1.05
N HIS A 117 -10.52 27.03 0.27
CA HIS A 117 -10.65 27.54 -1.07
C HIS A 117 -11.55 26.62 -1.89
N LYS A 118 -12.61 27.16 -2.49
CA LYS A 118 -13.49 26.37 -3.36
C LYS A 118 -12.80 26.17 -4.70
N TRP A 119 -12.70 24.92 -5.14
CA TRP A 119 -12.08 24.53 -6.40
C TRP A 119 -13.16 24.46 -7.49
N PRO A 120 -13.37 25.50 -8.32
CA PRO A 120 -14.56 25.65 -9.16
C PRO A 120 -14.70 24.55 -10.21
N ASN A 121 -13.60 23.94 -10.62
CA ASN A 121 -13.59 22.86 -11.61
C ASN A 121 -13.56 21.46 -10.98
N ILE A 122 -13.60 21.37 -9.65
CA ILE A 122 -13.64 20.10 -8.91
C ILE A 122 -14.94 20.07 -8.11
N THR A 123 -15.86 19.24 -8.57
CA THR A 123 -17.16 19.05 -7.91
C THR A 123 -17.19 17.67 -7.29
N PHE A 124 -17.50 17.62 -5.99
CA PHE A 124 -17.75 16.39 -5.28
C PHE A 124 -19.26 16.17 -5.10
N THR A 125 -19.68 14.92 -5.02
CA THR A 125 -21.05 14.59 -4.63
C THR A 125 -21.27 15.06 -3.20
N PRO A 126 -22.29 15.89 -2.92
CA PRO A 126 -22.58 16.32 -1.55
C PRO A 126 -22.79 15.11 -0.64
N LYS A 127 -22.05 15.05 0.47
CA LYS A 127 -22.31 14.10 1.56
C LYS A 127 -23.21 14.76 2.61
N ASP A 128 -24.10 13.98 3.22
CA ASP A 128 -24.70 14.42 4.48
C ASP A 128 -23.57 14.68 5.48
N SER A 129 -23.64 15.79 6.21
CA SER A 129 -22.55 16.25 7.06
C SER A 129 -22.36 15.44 8.35
N LEU A 130 -23.27 14.51 8.66
CA LEU A 130 -23.22 13.69 9.87
C LEU A 130 -22.31 12.46 9.66
N PRO A 131 -21.22 12.32 10.43
CA PRO A 131 -20.39 11.12 10.44
C PRO A 131 -21.21 9.89 10.85
N LEU A 132 -20.90 8.74 10.25
CA LEU A 132 -21.63 7.49 10.53
C LEU A 132 -21.04 6.68 11.69
N VAL A 133 -19.85 7.05 12.16
CA VAL A 133 -19.18 6.42 13.30
C VAL A 133 -18.63 7.48 14.25
N PRO A 134 -18.56 7.20 15.55
CA PRO A 134 -17.89 8.09 16.48
C PRO A 134 -16.38 8.14 16.20
N LEU A 135 -15.75 9.25 16.58
CA LEU A 135 -14.30 9.33 16.63
C LEU A 135 -13.77 8.41 17.72
N PHE A 136 -12.60 7.83 17.46
CA PHE A 136 -11.94 6.98 18.44
C PHE A 136 -11.61 7.74 19.72
N ASN A 137 -11.91 7.14 20.88
CA ASN A 137 -11.53 7.65 22.18
C ASN A 137 -10.16 7.09 22.60
N ALA A 138 -9.17 7.96 22.74
CA ALA A 138 -7.80 7.57 23.04
C ALA A 138 -7.48 7.41 24.54
N THR A 139 -8.41 7.69 25.46
CA THR A 139 -8.13 7.75 26.91
C THR A 139 -7.48 6.47 27.46
N ASP A 140 -7.97 5.30 27.03
CA ASP A 140 -7.50 3.98 27.50
C ASP A 140 -6.95 3.11 26.36
N ALA A 141 -6.52 3.75 25.26
CA ALA A 141 -6.02 3.05 24.09
C ALA A 141 -4.63 2.44 24.32
N ASP A 142 -4.29 1.40 23.55
CA ASP A 142 -2.94 0.84 23.53
C ASP A 142 -1.90 1.95 23.21
N PRO A 143 -0.77 2.03 23.92
CA PRO A 143 0.28 3.02 23.66
C PRO A 143 0.74 3.07 22.19
N ALA A 144 0.73 1.94 21.48
CA ALA A 144 1.07 1.87 20.06
C ALA A 144 0.04 2.61 19.19
N VAL A 145 -1.26 2.54 19.53
CA VAL A 145 -2.33 3.28 18.84
C VAL A 145 -2.19 4.78 19.12
N ILE A 146 -1.91 5.17 20.37
CA ILE A 146 -1.68 6.56 20.75
C ILE A 146 -0.48 7.15 20.00
N LYS A 147 0.60 6.36 19.86
CA LYS A 147 1.77 6.75 19.06
C LYS A 147 1.42 6.87 17.58
N ALA A 148 0.68 5.92 17.03
CA ALA A 148 0.24 5.92 15.64
C ALA A 148 -0.70 7.09 15.30
N LEU A 149 -1.53 7.56 16.25
CA LEU A 149 -2.35 8.78 16.09
C LEU A 149 -1.50 10.05 15.90
N LYS A 150 -0.22 10.02 16.30
CA LYS A 150 0.74 11.12 16.16
C LYS A 150 1.66 10.97 14.95
N THR A 151 1.34 10.06 14.02
CA THR A 151 2.10 9.86 12.78
C THR A 151 2.22 11.15 11.97
N ILE A 152 1.20 12.00 12.02
CA ILE A 152 1.24 13.36 11.49
C ILE A 152 1.15 14.31 12.69
N PRO A 153 1.94 15.41 12.76
CA PRO A 153 2.06 16.25 13.95
C PRO A 153 0.90 17.24 14.10
N PHE A 154 -0.31 16.84 13.71
CA PHE A 154 -1.56 17.55 13.95
C PHE A 154 -2.75 16.58 13.90
N PRO A 155 -3.84 16.89 14.62
CA PRO A 155 -5.01 16.03 14.64
C PRO A 155 -5.70 16.00 13.27
N ARG A 156 -6.10 14.80 12.86
CA ARG A 156 -6.89 14.55 11.65
C ARG A 156 -8.06 13.67 12.03
N THR A 157 -9.28 14.10 11.71
CA THR A 157 -10.52 13.34 11.92
C THR A 157 -10.44 11.97 11.24
N MET A 158 -9.80 11.88 10.06
CA MET A 158 -9.52 10.61 9.39
C MET A 158 -8.70 9.64 10.24
N LEU A 159 -7.62 10.11 10.90
CA LEU A 159 -6.79 9.22 11.71
C LEU A 159 -7.56 8.72 12.95
N SER A 160 -8.33 9.59 13.59
CA SER A 160 -9.24 9.20 14.67
C SER A 160 -10.33 8.24 14.20
N THR A 161 -10.81 8.36 12.96
CA THR A 161 -11.80 7.43 12.40
C THR A 161 -11.17 6.05 12.19
N LEU A 162 -10.00 6.00 11.55
CA LEU A 162 -9.25 4.76 11.27
C LEU A 162 -8.81 4.04 12.55
N ALA A 163 -8.52 4.78 13.62
CA ALA A 163 -8.10 4.22 14.91
C ALA A 163 -9.16 3.33 15.58
N ASN A 164 -10.44 3.43 15.18
CA ASN A 164 -11.47 2.46 15.58
C ASN A 164 -11.11 1.02 15.17
N ALA A 165 -10.34 0.84 14.09
CA ALA A 165 -9.79 -0.45 13.65
C ALA A 165 -8.36 -0.66 14.17
N GLN A 166 -8.17 -0.62 15.49
CA GLN A 166 -6.86 -0.58 16.17
C GLN A 166 -5.82 -1.58 15.61
N GLY A 167 -6.21 -2.83 15.38
CA GLY A 167 -5.30 -3.88 14.87
C GLY A 167 -4.78 -3.63 13.44
N LEU A 168 -5.49 -2.84 12.63
CA LEU A 168 -5.05 -2.44 11.29
C LEU A 168 -4.46 -1.03 11.28
N PHE A 169 -4.85 -0.19 12.23
CA PHE A 169 -4.44 1.21 12.28
C PHE A 169 -2.93 1.38 12.42
N VAL A 170 -2.30 0.68 13.37
CA VAL A 170 -0.85 0.79 13.62
C VAL A 170 -0.01 0.44 12.37
N PRO A 171 -0.18 -0.72 11.70
CA PRO A 171 0.60 -1.02 10.50
C PRO A 171 0.28 -0.06 9.34
N LEU A 172 -0.96 0.39 9.19
CA LEU A 172 -1.35 1.37 8.17
C LEU A 172 -0.67 2.73 8.40
N MET A 173 -0.52 3.14 9.65
CA MET A 173 0.24 4.34 10.02
C MET A 173 1.74 4.18 9.80
N GLY A 174 2.28 2.96 9.87
CA GLY A 174 3.65 2.68 9.45
C GLY A 174 3.89 3.00 7.96
N VAL A 175 2.95 2.62 7.09
CA VAL A 175 3.00 2.96 5.65
C VAL A 175 2.91 4.48 5.46
N LEU A 176 1.96 5.12 6.13
CA LEU A 176 1.76 6.57 6.01
C LEU A 176 2.97 7.36 6.54
N GLY A 177 3.52 6.97 7.69
CA GLY A 177 4.70 7.60 8.29
C GLY A 177 5.93 7.51 7.37
N GLY A 178 6.13 6.37 6.71
CA GLY A 178 7.19 6.21 5.70
C GLY A 178 7.02 7.15 4.51
N ALA A 179 5.78 7.39 4.06
CA ALA A 179 5.51 8.32 2.96
C ALA A 179 5.79 9.79 3.32
N PHE A 180 5.59 10.18 4.59
CA PHE A 180 5.91 11.54 5.02
C PHE A 180 7.38 11.74 5.41
N ASP A 181 8.11 10.68 5.79
CA ASP A 181 9.54 10.77 6.12
C ASP A 181 10.38 10.97 4.84
N GLY A 182 10.91 12.18 4.65
CA GLY A 182 11.73 12.53 3.48
C GLY A 182 13.06 11.77 3.36
N ARG A 183 13.44 10.96 4.35
CA ARG A 183 14.61 10.07 4.30
C ARG A 183 14.27 8.66 3.83
N ILE A 184 12.99 8.28 3.89
CA ILE A 184 12.47 6.95 3.52
C ILE A 184 11.72 7.03 2.19
N ARG A 185 10.87 8.06 2.02
CA ARG A 185 10.11 8.31 0.79
C ARG A 185 11.05 8.40 -0.41
N ILE A 186 10.77 7.61 -1.45
CA ILE A 186 11.51 7.64 -2.72
C ILE A 186 10.83 8.62 -3.68
N LEU A 187 9.49 8.69 -3.66
CA LEU A 187 8.76 9.61 -4.53
C LEU A 187 9.05 11.08 -4.18
N PRO A 188 9.23 11.95 -5.19
CA PRO A 188 9.13 13.38 -5.00
C PRO A 188 7.80 13.76 -4.35
N ILE A 189 7.82 14.73 -3.44
CA ILE A 189 6.61 15.14 -2.71
C ILE A 189 5.50 15.62 -3.65
N ALA A 190 5.86 16.27 -4.77
CA ALA A 190 4.91 16.71 -5.77
C ALA A 190 4.20 15.52 -6.45
N ASP A 191 4.92 14.45 -6.76
CA ASP A 191 4.35 13.23 -7.35
C ASP A 191 3.43 12.53 -6.35
N TRP A 192 3.86 12.45 -5.09
CA TRP A 192 3.05 11.89 -4.00
C TRP A 192 1.73 12.65 -3.84
N LEU A 193 1.76 13.98 -3.70
CA LEU A 193 0.54 14.80 -3.58
C LEU A 193 -0.33 14.72 -4.85
N THR A 194 0.29 14.60 -6.04
CA THR A 194 -0.45 14.36 -7.30
C THR A 194 -1.25 13.07 -7.23
N ILE A 195 -0.63 11.97 -6.77
CA ILE A 195 -1.30 10.68 -6.57
C ILE A 195 -2.49 10.83 -5.61
N VAL A 196 -2.26 11.48 -4.46
CA VAL A 196 -3.30 11.69 -3.44
C VAL A 196 -4.50 12.44 -4.01
N CYS A 197 -4.26 13.63 -4.56
CA CYS A 197 -5.33 14.51 -5.02
C CYS A 197 -6.06 13.93 -6.24
N ARG A 198 -5.34 13.35 -7.21
CA ARG A 198 -5.99 12.71 -8.37
C ARG A 198 -6.82 11.50 -7.95
N THR A 199 -6.33 10.67 -7.02
CA THR A 199 -7.07 9.53 -6.49
C THR A 199 -8.34 9.99 -5.77
N ALA A 200 -8.23 11.02 -4.93
CA ALA A 200 -9.37 11.57 -4.20
C ALA A 200 -10.46 12.11 -5.15
N ILE A 201 -10.08 12.85 -6.20
CA ILE A 201 -11.01 13.32 -7.24
C ILE A 201 -11.70 12.14 -7.93
N ARG A 202 -10.94 11.16 -8.41
CA ARG A 202 -11.48 10.00 -9.15
C ARG A 202 -12.40 9.13 -8.31
N LEU A 203 -12.20 9.12 -7.00
CA LEU A 203 -13.01 8.37 -6.05
C LEU A 203 -14.05 9.23 -5.34
N ASP A 204 -14.20 10.50 -5.71
CA ASP A 204 -15.19 11.45 -5.17
C ASP A 204 -15.06 11.68 -3.64
N ALA A 205 -13.81 11.77 -3.15
CA ALA A 205 -13.47 11.88 -1.73
C ALA A 205 -12.99 13.29 -1.35
N GLU A 206 -13.94 14.22 -1.20
CA GLU A 206 -13.71 15.64 -0.88
C GLU A 206 -12.76 15.87 0.31
N TYR A 207 -13.02 15.26 1.47
CA TYR A 207 -12.18 15.40 2.67
C TYR A 207 -10.70 15.07 2.38
N VAL A 208 -10.44 14.02 1.59
CA VAL A 208 -9.08 13.62 1.25
C VAL A 208 -8.45 14.63 0.30
N PHE A 209 -9.20 15.11 -0.68
CA PHE A 209 -8.72 16.12 -1.61
C PHE A 209 -8.38 17.43 -0.89
N ASP A 210 -9.31 17.99 -0.13
CA ASP A 210 -9.17 19.29 0.53
C ASP A 210 -7.97 19.33 1.49
N ASN A 211 -7.79 18.28 2.28
CA ASN A 211 -6.67 18.18 3.21
C ASN A 211 -5.28 18.09 2.54
N ASN A 212 -5.23 17.74 1.25
CA ASN A 212 -3.96 17.55 0.53
C ASN A 212 -3.75 18.59 -0.59
N ALA A 213 -4.81 19.18 -1.14
CA ALA A 213 -4.72 20.22 -2.16
C ALA A 213 -3.98 21.45 -1.64
N HIS A 214 -4.18 21.81 -0.37
CA HIS A 214 -3.45 22.90 0.26
C HIS A 214 -1.93 22.64 0.33
N ALA A 215 -1.50 21.37 0.50
CA ALA A 215 -0.08 21.03 0.47
C ALA A 215 0.53 21.23 -0.94
N LEU A 216 -0.26 21.07 -2.02
CA LEU A 216 0.18 21.39 -3.38
C LEU A 216 0.44 22.89 -3.55
N GLU A 217 -0.41 23.75 -2.97
CA GLU A 217 -0.20 25.21 -2.97
C GLU A 217 1.09 25.58 -2.23
N ILE A 218 1.34 24.96 -1.07
CA ILE A 218 2.53 25.23 -0.24
C ILE A 218 3.83 24.89 -0.99
N ILE A 219 3.83 23.86 -1.85
CA ILE A 219 4.98 23.51 -2.71
C ILE A 219 5.01 24.29 -4.04
N GLY A 220 4.11 25.26 -4.22
CA GLY A 220 4.14 26.20 -5.34
C GLY A 220 3.32 25.82 -6.57
N TRP A 221 2.41 24.85 -6.48
CA TRP A 221 1.45 24.64 -7.56
C TRP A 221 0.47 25.81 -7.64
N SER A 222 0.20 26.28 -8.85
CA SER A 222 -0.82 27.31 -9.06
C SER A 222 -2.22 26.73 -8.88
N PHE A 223 -3.15 27.61 -8.50
CA PHE A 223 -4.58 27.30 -8.41
C PHE A 223 -5.10 26.64 -9.71
N ASP A 224 -4.72 27.18 -10.88
CA ASP A 224 -5.12 26.63 -12.18
C ASP A 224 -4.61 25.21 -12.41
N LYS A 225 -3.39 24.90 -11.95
CA LYS A 225 -2.82 23.56 -12.07
C LYS A 225 -3.50 22.56 -11.14
N ILE A 226 -3.84 22.97 -9.92
CA ILE A 226 -4.61 22.11 -9.01
C ILE A 226 -6.01 21.87 -9.56
N ASN A 227 -6.71 22.90 -10.05
CA ASN A 227 -8.01 22.74 -10.72
C ASN A 227 -7.95 21.82 -11.94
N ALA A 228 -6.84 21.86 -12.70
CA ALA A 228 -6.65 20.98 -13.84
C ALA A 228 -6.64 19.50 -13.42
N LEU A 229 -6.43 19.14 -12.15
CA LEU A 229 -6.49 17.75 -11.68
C LEU A 229 -7.86 17.08 -11.92
N ASN A 230 -8.93 17.80 -12.28
CA ASN A 230 -10.19 17.18 -12.72
C ASN A 230 -10.25 16.84 -14.21
N MET A 231 -9.30 17.34 -15.02
CA MET A 231 -9.30 17.14 -16.47
C MET A 231 -9.43 15.66 -16.85
N SER A 232 -10.13 15.42 -17.96
CA SER A 232 -10.34 14.06 -18.46
C SER A 232 -9.00 13.41 -18.82
N VAL A 233 -8.94 12.08 -18.70
CA VAL A 233 -7.77 11.29 -19.12
C VAL A 233 -7.46 11.51 -20.60
N VAL A 234 -8.49 11.66 -21.42
CA VAL A 234 -8.38 11.90 -22.87
C VAL A 234 -7.66 13.22 -23.13
N ASP A 235 -8.06 14.30 -22.43
CA ASP A 235 -7.47 15.62 -22.62
C ASP A 235 -6.01 15.67 -22.15
N ILE A 236 -5.72 15.07 -20.98
CA ILE A 236 -4.37 14.99 -20.43
C ILE A 236 -3.44 14.24 -21.40
N ASN A 237 -3.90 13.10 -21.93
CA ASN A 237 -3.16 12.29 -22.88
C ASN A 237 -2.99 12.96 -24.25
N SER A 238 -3.90 13.86 -24.62
CA SER A 238 -3.83 14.65 -25.86
C SER A 238 -2.91 15.88 -25.74
N GLY A 239 -2.25 16.07 -24.60
CA GLY A 239 -1.32 17.17 -24.38
C GLY A 239 -1.94 18.42 -23.76
N LEU A 240 -3.24 18.41 -23.42
CA LEU A 240 -3.90 19.56 -22.80
C LEU A 240 -3.54 19.71 -21.32
N GLY A 241 -3.62 20.92 -20.80
CA GLY A 241 -3.38 21.24 -19.40
C GLY A 241 -1.91 21.53 -19.06
N PRO A 242 -1.64 22.04 -17.84
CA PRO A 242 -0.34 22.56 -17.43
C PRO A 242 0.63 21.47 -16.93
N TRP A 243 0.60 20.29 -17.57
CA TRP A 243 1.33 19.10 -17.14
C TRP A 243 2.67 18.98 -17.83
N THR A 244 3.70 18.73 -17.04
CA THR A 244 4.98 18.21 -17.53
C THR A 244 4.81 16.80 -18.08
N HIS A 245 5.80 16.30 -18.83
CA HIS A 245 5.75 14.93 -19.34
C HIS A 245 5.66 13.90 -18.20
N ARG A 246 6.46 14.07 -17.14
CA ARG A 246 6.44 13.23 -15.94
C ARG A 246 5.05 13.16 -15.28
N GLU A 247 4.43 14.32 -15.09
CA GLU A 247 3.09 14.41 -14.49
C GLU A 247 2.02 13.74 -15.35
N ARG A 248 2.06 13.89 -16.68
CA ARG A 248 1.11 13.20 -17.58
C ARG A 248 1.21 11.69 -17.48
N VAL A 249 2.44 11.16 -17.44
CA VAL A 249 2.66 9.73 -17.32
C VAL A 249 2.18 9.22 -15.95
N LEU A 250 2.45 9.97 -14.87
CA LEU A 250 1.93 9.64 -13.54
C LEU A 250 0.40 9.63 -13.49
N LEU A 251 -0.25 10.70 -13.99
CA LEU A 251 -1.71 10.80 -14.05
C LEU A 251 -2.31 9.62 -14.82
N ARG A 252 -1.71 9.25 -15.96
CA ARG A 252 -2.15 8.09 -16.76
C ARG A 252 -2.03 6.78 -15.99
N VAL A 253 -0.93 6.56 -15.25
CA VAL A 253 -0.76 5.36 -14.40
C VAL A 253 -1.82 5.31 -13.31
N ILE A 254 -2.06 6.44 -12.63
CA ILE A 254 -3.10 6.54 -11.59
C ILE A 254 -4.47 6.17 -12.16
N ASP A 255 -4.87 6.83 -13.24
CA ASP A 255 -6.21 6.66 -13.81
C ASP A 255 -6.44 5.23 -14.30
N LYS A 256 -5.47 4.63 -15.01
CA LYS A 256 -5.55 3.23 -15.43
C LYS A 256 -5.60 2.25 -14.26
N GLN A 257 -4.78 2.49 -13.23
CA GLN A 257 -4.77 1.65 -12.03
C GLN A 257 -6.12 1.71 -11.28
N LEU A 258 -6.79 2.86 -11.26
CA LEU A 258 -8.09 3.02 -10.62
C LEU A 258 -9.23 2.43 -11.45
N GLU A 259 -9.22 2.65 -12.76
CA GLU A 259 -10.26 2.19 -13.69
C GLU A 259 -10.22 0.67 -13.89
N ALA A 260 -9.07 0.13 -14.28
CA ALA A 260 -8.94 -1.26 -14.72
C ALA A 260 -8.34 -2.18 -13.64
N ARG A 261 -7.88 -1.62 -12.51
CA ARG A 261 -7.10 -2.35 -11.48
C ARG A 261 -5.83 -3.00 -12.04
N THR A 262 -5.37 -2.53 -13.19
CA THR A 262 -4.19 -3.02 -13.89
C THR A 262 -3.62 -1.92 -14.78
N ASN A 263 -2.38 -2.11 -15.22
CA ASN A 263 -1.72 -1.25 -16.19
C ASN A 263 -1.22 -2.09 -17.37
N SER A 264 -1.35 -1.56 -18.59
CA SER A 264 -0.83 -2.25 -19.77
C SER A 264 0.70 -2.19 -19.81
N LEU A 265 1.32 -3.17 -20.50
CA LEU A 265 2.77 -3.19 -20.71
C LEU A 265 3.29 -1.87 -21.30
N THR A 266 2.56 -1.29 -22.26
CA THR A 266 2.91 0.00 -22.86
C THR A 266 2.95 1.14 -21.84
N THR A 267 1.97 1.20 -20.92
CA THR A 267 1.93 2.26 -19.90
C THR A 267 3.06 2.11 -18.88
N ILE A 268 3.36 0.88 -18.45
CA ILE A 268 4.48 0.64 -17.54
C ILE A 268 5.81 0.89 -18.23
N ALA A 269 5.97 0.50 -19.49
CA ALA A 269 7.18 0.77 -20.26
C ALA A 269 7.43 2.27 -20.42
N GLU A 270 6.39 3.05 -20.74
CA GLU A 270 6.46 4.52 -20.78
C GLU A 270 6.85 5.09 -19.39
N ALA A 271 6.19 4.62 -18.32
CA ALA A 271 6.52 5.04 -16.95
C ALA A 271 7.97 4.75 -16.58
N GLN A 272 8.51 3.60 -16.97
CA GLN A 272 9.90 3.23 -16.71
C GLN A 272 10.93 4.09 -17.45
N THR A 273 10.53 4.89 -18.45
CA THR A 273 11.43 5.89 -19.06
C THR A 273 11.65 7.12 -18.17
N ILE A 274 10.82 7.32 -17.15
CA ILE A 274 10.79 8.52 -16.30
C ILE A 274 10.99 8.17 -14.81
N PHE A 275 10.38 7.07 -14.37
CA PHE A 275 10.40 6.61 -13.00
C PHE A 275 11.33 5.41 -12.87
N SER A 276 12.12 5.40 -11.80
CA SER A 276 12.79 4.20 -11.35
C SER A 276 11.77 3.14 -10.92
N VAL A 277 12.17 1.87 -10.93
CA VAL A 277 11.31 0.77 -10.46
C VAL A 277 10.82 1.00 -9.02
N PRO A 278 11.66 1.42 -8.05
CA PRO A 278 11.20 1.70 -6.70
C PRO A 278 10.16 2.84 -6.63
N GLU A 279 10.36 3.94 -7.36
CA GLU A 279 9.37 5.04 -7.42
C GLU A 279 8.02 4.54 -7.96
N LEU A 280 8.03 3.73 -9.02
CA LEU A 280 6.81 3.22 -9.62
C LEU A 280 6.06 2.26 -8.69
N VAL A 281 6.80 1.41 -7.96
CA VAL A 281 6.20 0.53 -6.94
C VAL A 281 5.62 1.35 -5.79
N GLU A 282 6.35 2.35 -5.29
CA GLU A 282 5.87 3.25 -4.26
C GLU A 282 4.62 4.00 -4.72
N ALA A 283 4.57 4.46 -5.98
CA ALA A 283 3.39 5.11 -6.54
C ALA A 283 2.15 4.21 -6.50
N LEU A 284 2.28 2.93 -6.86
CA LEU A 284 1.18 1.96 -6.78
C LEU A 284 0.74 1.68 -5.33
N ILE A 285 1.67 1.61 -4.38
CA ILE A 285 1.37 1.49 -2.94
C ILE A 285 0.57 2.70 -2.47
N MET A 286 0.96 3.90 -2.90
CA MET A 286 0.28 5.13 -2.51
C MET A 286 -1.11 5.26 -3.14
N ILE A 287 -1.28 4.87 -4.41
CA ILE A 287 -2.61 4.77 -5.04
C ILE A 287 -3.52 3.84 -4.24
N GLY A 288 -3.02 2.66 -3.85
CA GLY A 288 -3.78 1.70 -3.04
C GLY A 288 -4.16 2.25 -1.67
N THR A 289 -3.18 2.83 -0.96
CA THR A 289 -3.38 3.42 0.37
C THR A 289 -4.42 4.54 0.35
N TYR A 290 -4.34 5.45 -0.62
CA TYR A 290 -5.30 6.54 -0.75
C TYR A 290 -6.64 6.12 -1.35
N THR A 291 -6.70 4.98 -2.07
CA THR A 291 -7.98 4.33 -2.39
C THR A 291 -8.69 3.88 -1.11
N THR A 292 -7.95 3.29 -0.17
CA THR A 292 -8.49 2.91 1.15
C THR A 292 -8.96 4.14 1.92
N PHE A 293 -8.16 5.20 2.01
CA PHE A 293 -8.54 6.42 2.72
C PHE A 293 -9.76 7.10 2.09
N ALA A 294 -9.80 7.22 0.77
CA ALA A 294 -10.95 7.76 0.04
C ALA A 294 -12.22 6.94 0.29
N GLY A 295 -12.12 5.60 0.26
CA GLY A 295 -13.23 4.71 0.56
C GLY A 295 -13.75 4.88 1.98
N VAL A 296 -12.87 4.97 2.98
CA VAL A 296 -13.27 5.23 4.38
C VAL A 296 -13.87 6.62 4.53
N ALA A 297 -13.25 7.66 3.93
CA ALA A 297 -13.71 9.04 4.01
C ALA A 297 -15.17 9.16 3.56
N ARG A 298 -15.49 8.58 2.41
CA ARG A 298 -16.83 8.59 1.83
C ARG A 298 -17.77 7.64 2.55
N GLY A 299 -17.34 6.40 2.76
CA GLY A 299 -18.15 5.35 3.33
C GLY A 299 -18.61 5.65 4.74
N LEU A 300 -17.80 6.35 5.53
CA LEU A 300 -18.12 6.72 6.92
C LEU A 300 -18.45 8.20 7.11
N ARG A 301 -18.45 8.99 6.03
CA ARG A 301 -18.71 10.44 6.04
C ARG A 301 -17.81 11.16 7.06
N VAL A 302 -16.51 10.92 6.96
CA VAL A 302 -15.51 11.51 7.87
C VAL A 302 -15.75 13.02 7.97
N ALA A 303 -15.82 13.52 9.21
CA ALA A 303 -16.05 14.93 9.48
C ALA A 303 -14.86 15.77 9.05
N GLU A 304 -15.11 17.05 8.75
CA GLU A 304 -14.04 18.00 8.52
C GLU A 304 -13.15 18.15 9.76
N ASP A 305 -11.90 18.52 9.53
CA ASP A 305 -11.00 18.82 10.63
C ASP A 305 -11.36 20.17 11.26
N SER A 306 -11.11 20.27 12.57
CA SER A 306 -11.16 21.58 13.23
C SER A 306 -10.04 22.47 12.72
N ALA A 307 -10.31 23.78 12.67
CA ALA A 307 -9.32 24.80 12.39
C ALA A 307 -8.08 24.61 13.29
N MET A 308 -6.89 24.66 12.69
CA MET A 308 -5.64 24.64 13.44
C MET A 308 -4.81 25.89 13.13
N PRO A 309 -4.59 26.77 14.12
CA PRO A 309 -3.65 27.88 13.97
C PRO A 309 -2.24 27.37 13.62
N GLY A 310 -1.58 28.00 12.65
CA GLY A 310 -0.21 27.62 12.22
C GLY A 310 -0.14 26.31 11.43
N LEU A 311 -1.26 25.88 10.82
CA LEU A 311 -1.31 24.68 9.99
C LEU A 311 -0.35 24.78 8.79
N ASP A 312 -0.35 25.90 8.07
CA ASP A 312 0.47 26.12 6.87
C ASP A 312 1.97 25.96 7.17
N ASP A 313 2.45 26.58 8.26
CA ASP A 313 3.84 26.47 8.70
C ASP A 313 4.19 25.03 9.08
N THR A 314 3.25 24.32 9.68
CA THR A 314 3.44 22.93 10.07
C THR A 314 3.49 22.02 8.85
N ILE A 315 2.57 22.18 7.89
CA ILE A 315 2.58 21.45 6.63
C ILE A 315 3.86 21.74 5.86
N ARG A 316 4.24 23.02 5.71
CA ARG A 316 5.48 23.44 5.05
C ARG A 316 6.67 22.71 5.66
N ARG A 317 6.82 22.73 6.99
CA ARG A 317 7.91 22.04 7.68
C ARG A 317 7.92 20.53 7.40
N ILE A 318 6.78 19.85 7.43
CA ILE A 318 6.72 18.39 7.16
C ILE A 318 7.17 18.09 5.73
N ILE A 319 6.68 18.86 4.76
CA ILE A 319 6.87 18.53 3.35
C ILE A 319 8.18 19.03 2.75
N THR A 320 8.76 20.11 3.31
CA THR A 320 10.03 20.69 2.83
C THR A 320 11.25 20.25 3.62
N SER A 321 11.09 19.87 4.88
CA SER A 321 12.22 19.31 5.62
C SER A 321 12.41 17.86 5.18
N ASN A 322 13.65 17.35 5.26
CA ASN A 322 13.88 15.91 5.40
C ASN A 322 13.39 15.48 6.80
N TYR A 323 12.13 15.79 7.10
CA TYR A 323 11.54 15.62 8.42
C TYR A 323 11.48 14.13 8.66
N ALA A 324 12.39 13.72 9.50
CA ALA A 324 12.42 12.41 10.06
C ALA A 324 11.16 12.28 10.94
N ILE A 325 10.09 11.62 10.45
CA ILE A 325 9.01 11.16 11.33
C ILE A 325 9.55 9.95 12.09
N ILE A 326 10.61 10.18 12.87
CA ILE A 326 11.11 9.18 13.81
C ILE A 326 10.17 9.27 14.99
N ASN A 327 9.49 8.18 15.25
CA ASN A 327 9.43 7.55 16.56
C ASN A 327 10.28 8.30 17.61
N GLN A 328 9.75 9.36 18.19
CA GLN A 328 10.33 9.95 19.39
C GLN A 328 9.92 9.04 20.55
N GLY A 329 10.81 8.11 20.91
CA GLY A 329 10.62 7.15 22.00
C GLY A 329 9.65 6.04 21.65
#